data_AF-A0A3M0I958-F1
#
_entry.id   AF-A0A3M0I958-F1
#
_cell.length_a   1.000
_cell.length_b   1.000
_cell.length_c   1.000
_cell.angle_alpha   90.00
_cell.angle_beta   90.00
_cell.angle_gamma   90.00
#
_symmetry.space_group_name_H-M   'P 1'
#
loop_
_entity.id
_entity.type
_entity.pdbx_description
1 polymer ?
#
loop_
_entity_poly.entity_id
_entity_poly.type
_entity_poly.pdbx_seq_one_letter_code
_entity_poly.pdbx_strand_id
1 'polypeptide(L)'
;MSDDVKRAVDRTRVDVQNEARRRAAVDTGRLRSSIVSRAENRGRSVGYVVGTNVSYAADVEGGTEPHDIFPKNKQALYWPGAAHPVAKVHHPGTPAQPFMRPAIELTEIFFRANLSQIRGGR
;
A
#
# COMPACT_ATOMS: atom_id res chain seq x y z
N MET A 1 10.12 7.81 27.72
CA MET A 1 8.92 7.30 27.04
C MET A 1 8.41 6.10 27.83
N SER A 2 7.14 6.08 28.24
CA SER A 2 6.56 4.94 28.98
C SER A 2 6.50 3.69 28.09
N ASP A 3 6.72 2.51 28.67
CA ASP A 3 6.65 1.23 27.95
C ASP A 3 5.24 0.95 27.40
N ASP A 4 4.20 1.54 28.01
CA ASP A 4 2.83 1.49 27.47
C ASP A 4 2.73 2.17 26.11
N VAL A 5 3.45 3.28 25.90
CA VAL A 5 3.46 4.00 24.63
C VAL A 5 4.18 3.18 23.57
N LYS A 6 5.30 2.54 23.91
CA LYS A 6 6.03 1.66 22.97
C LYS A 6 5.14 0.51 22.50
N ARG A 7 4.42 -0.14 23.42
CA ARG A 7 3.46 -1.20 23.10
C ARG A 7 2.30 -0.69 22.25
N ALA A 8 1.75 0.48 22.57
CA ALA A 8 0.68 1.09 21.79
C ALA A 8 1.13 1.37 20.35
N VAL A 9 2.34 1.89 20.16
CA VAL A 9 2.91 2.13 18.82
C VAL A 9 3.12 0.83 18.05
N ASP A 10 3.68 -0.21 18.67
CA ASP A 10 3.90 -1.48 17.97
C ASP A 10 2.58 -2.17 17.56
N ARG A 11 1.54 -2.08 18.40
CA ARG A 11 0.21 -2.60 18.03
C ARG A 11 -0.43 -1.78 16.90
N THR A 12 -0.35 -0.46 17.00
CA THR A 12 -0.84 0.47 15.96
C THR A 12 -0.18 0.23 14.61
N ARG A 13 1.13 -0.02 14.60
CA ARG A 13 1.89 -0.39 13.40
C ARG A 13 1.27 -1.60 12.70
N VAL A 14 0.97 -2.65 13.46
CA VAL A 14 0.40 -3.90 12.94
C VAL A 14 -1.03 -3.67 12.42
N ASP A 15 -1.84 -2.90 13.15
CA ASP A 15 -3.21 -2.57 12.74
C ASP A 15 -3.24 -1.77 11.43
N VAL A 16 -2.39 -0.74 11.30
CA VAL A 16 -2.26 0.03 10.05
C VAL A 16 -1.77 -0.85 8.90
N GLN A 17 -0.81 -1.74 9.13
CA GLN A 17 -0.35 -2.69 8.12
C GLN A 17 -1.51 -3.60 7.67
N ASN A 18 -2.30 -4.12 8.59
CA ASN A 18 -3.42 -5.00 8.28
C ASN A 18 -4.52 -4.27 7.51
N GLU A 19 -4.79 -3.02 7.87
CA GLU A 19 -5.77 -2.22 7.16
C GLU A 19 -5.30 -1.86 5.74
N ALA A 20 -4.02 -1.53 5.55
CA ALA A 20 -3.45 -1.35 4.22
C ALA A 20 -3.58 -2.64 3.37
N ARG A 21 -3.33 -3.81 3.98
CA ARG A 21 -3.51 -5.11 3.32
C ARG A 21 -4.97 -5.43 2.99
N ARG A 22 -5.91 -5.01 3.84
CA ARG A 22 -7.35 -5.20 3.63
C ARG A 22 -7.86 -4.39 2.44
N ARG A 23 -7.33 -3.17 2.24
CA ARG A 23 -7.72 -2.26 1.17
C ARG A 23 -7.00 -2.50 -0.15
N ALA A 24 -5.80 -3.08 -0.10
CA ALA A 24 -5.01 -3.34 -1.29
C ALA A 24 -5.78 -4.23 -2.28
N ALA A 25 -5.83 -3.80 -3.54
CA ALA A 25 -6.41 -4.56 -4.61
C ALA A 25 -5.72 -5.92 -4.78
N VAL A 26 -6.50 -6.95 -5.10
CA VAL A 26 -6.03 -8.33 -5.18
C VAL A 26 -6.28 -8.87 -6.58
N ASP A 27 -5.18 -9.05 -7.31
CA ASP A 27 -5.11 -9.89 -8.50
C ASP A 27 -4.44 -11.22 -8.11
N THR A 28 -3.10 -11.30 -8.15
CA THR A 28 -2.32 -12.44 -7.63
C THR A 28 -2.06 -12.38 -6.12
N GLY A 29 -2.37 -11.26 -5.47
CA GLY A 29 -2.08 -11.01 -4.05
C GLY A 29 -0.65 -10.55 -3.74
N ARG A 30 0.22 -10.41 -4.74
CA ARG A 30 1.61 -9.94 -4.56
C ARG A 30 1.70 -8.61 -3.81
N LEU A 31 0.94 -7.60 -4.25
CA LEU A 31 0.93 -6.26 -3.63
C LEU A 31 0.52 -6.32 -2.16
N ARG A 32 -0.57 -7.04 -1.86
CA ARG A 32 -1.03 -7.23 -0.48
C ARG A 32 0.03 -7.89 0.39
N SER A 33 0.69 -8.93 -0.12
CA SER A 33 1.71 -9.68 0.63
C SER A 33 2.99 -8.86 0.88
N SER A 34 3.33 -7.93 -0.02
CA SER A 34 4.56 -7.13 0.07
C SER A 34 4.46 -5.95 1.03
N ILE A 35 3.25 -5.60 1.50
CA ILE A 35 3.06 -4.55 2.50
C ILE A 35 3.62 -5.02 3.83
N VAL A 36 4.65 -4.33 4.31
CA VAL A 36 5.33 -4.60 5.57
C VAL A 36 5.46 -3.33 6.38
N SER A 37 5.49 -3.49 7.69
CA SER A 37 5.72 -2.40 8.62
C SER A 37 6.97 -2.66 9.45
N ARG A 38 7.69 -1.59 9.79
CA ARG A 38 8.91 -1.63 10.60
C ARG A 38 8.81 -0.58 11.68
N ALA A 39 9.21 -0.94 12.90
CA ALA A 39 9.35 0.03 13.97
C ALA A 39 10.58 0.91 13.70
N GLU A 40 10.45 2.22 13.90
CA GLU A 40 11.56 3.17 13.94
C GLU A 40 11.76 3.66 15.37
N ASN A 41 12.91 3.33 15.96
CA ASN A 41 13.31 3.85 17.26
C ASN A 41 14.40 4.89 17.06
N ARG A 42 14.04 6.18 17.16
CA ARG A 42 14.98 7.30 17.10
C ARG A 42 15.18 7.86 18.50
N GLY A 43 15.92 7.13 19.33
CA GLY A 43 16.28 7.53 20.69
C GLY A 43 15.07 7.80 21.59
N ARG A 44 14.66 9.07 21.69
CA ARG A 44 13.50 9.52 22.49
C ARG A 44 12.16 9.41 21.76
N SER A 45 12.16 9.19 20.45
CA SER A 45 10.95 9.06 19.63
C SER A 45 10.75 7.61 19.17
N VAL A 46 9.50 7.14 19.28
CA VAL A 46 9.08 5.82 18.78
C VAL A 46 8.09 6.09 17.64
N GLY A 47 8.35 5.49 16.49
CA GLY A 47 7.50 5.58 15.33
C GLY A 47 7.49 4.27 14.57
N TYR A 48 6.87 4.27 13.41
CA TYR A 48 6.90 3.15 12.48
C TYR A 48 6.77 3.65 11.05
N VAL A 49 7.20 2.81 10.12
CA VAL A 49 7.01 2.99 8.69
C VAL A 49 6.26 1.80 8.15
N VAL A 50 5.28 2.05 7.29
CA VAL A 50 4.58 1.01 6.52
C VAL A 50 4.84 1.28 5.04
N GLY A 51 5.18 0.25 4.29
CA GLY A 51 5.45 0.39 2.86
C GLY A 51 5.53 -0.96 2.15
N THR A 52 5.79 -0.87 0.86
CA THR A 52 5.92 -2.02 -0.04
C THR A 52 7.15 -1.83 -0.93
N ASN A 53 7.80 -2.92 -1.34
CA ASN A 53 8.96 -2.90 -2.24
C ASN A 53 8.56 -3.09 -3.71
N VAL A 54 7.27 -3.05 -4.01
CA VAL A 54 6.72 -3.26 -5.35
C VAL A 54 6.64 -1.93 -6.09
N SER A 55 7.25 -1.85 -7.27
CA SER A 55 7.35 -0.61 -8.06
C SER A 55 6.00 -0.05 -8.50
N TYR A 56 5.08 -0.92 -8.92
CA TYR A 56 3.75 -0.51 -9.39
C TYR A 56 2.78 -0.09 -8.27
N ALA A 57 3.21 -0.13 -7.01
CA ALA A 57 2.35 0.24 -5.89
C ALA A 57 1.93 1.72 -5.94
N ALA A 58 2.81 2.60 -6.41
CA ALA A 58 2.50 4.02 -6.60
C ALA A 58 1.41 4.22 -7.67
N ASP A 59 1.51 3.46 -8.77
CA ASP A 59 0.51 3.48 -9.84
C ASP A 59 -0.86 2.97 -9.36
N VAL A 60 -0.88 1.99 -8.46
CA VAL A 60 -2.14 1.50 -7.85
C VAL A 60 -2.72 2.53 -6.88
N GLU A 61 -1.89 3.13 -6.03
CA GLU A 61 -2.34 4.14 -5.04
C GLU A 61 -2.86 5.42 -5.73
N GLY A 62 -2.15 5.91 -6.74
CA GLY A 62 -2.40 7.18 -7.41
C GLY A 62 -3.18 7.08 -8.72
N GLY A 63 -3.31 5.88 -9.28
CA GLY A 63 -3.79 5.69 -10.65
C GLY A 63 -2.73 6.03 -11.70
N THR A 64 -3.07 5.80 -12.96
CA THR A 64 -2.24 6.17 -14.12
C THR A 64 -3.04 7.01 -15.10
N GLU A 65 -2.38 8.00 -15.70
CA GLU A 65 -2.97 8.85 -16.73
C GLU A 65 -3.15 8.10 -18.05
N PRO A 66 -4.05 8.58 -18.94
CA PRO A 66 -4.15 8.06 -20.30
C PRO A 66 -2.80 8.09 -21.02
N HIS A 67 -2.41 6.98 -21.62
CA HIS A 67 -1.12 6.86 -22.31
C HIS A 67 -1.17 5.86 -23.45
N ASP A 68 -0.28 6.08 -24.42
CA ASP A 68 -0.11 5.17 -25.54
C ASP A 68 0.91 4.08 -25.18
N ILE A 69 0.54 2.81 -25.41
CA ILE A 69 1.42 1.66 -25.23
C ILE A 69 2.01 1.28 -26.59
N PHE A 70 3.33 1.22 -26.66
CA PHE A 70 4.08 0.87 -27.86
C PHE A 70 4.85 -0.44 -27.68
N PRO A 71 5.06 -1.21 -28.76
CA PRO A 71 5.90 -2.39 -28.71
C PRO A 71 7.37 -1.97 -28.55
N LYS A 72 8.03 -2.46 -27.48
CA LYS A 72 9.40 -2.06 -27.18
C LYS A 72 10.46 -2.74 -28.07
N ASN A 73 10.28 -4.05 -28.33
CA ASN A 73 11.27 -4.88 -29.02
C ASN A 73 10.77 -5.50 -30.34
N LYS A 74 9.48 -5.34 -30.65
CA LYS A 74 8.81 -5.94 -31.80
C LYS A 74 8.14 -4.84 -32.63
N GLN A 75 7.69 -5.17 -33.83
CA GLN A 75 7.03 -4.20 -34.72
C GLN A 75 5.55 -3.98 -34.36
N ALA A 76 4.95 -4.87 -33.57
CA ALA A 76 3.55 -4.78 -33.17
C ALA A 76 3.28 -5.52 -31.84
N LEU A 77 2.22 -5.10 -31.17
CA LEU A 77 1.61 -5.73 -30.00
C LEU A 77 0.64 -6.83 -30.47
N TYR A 78 0.55 -7.92 -29.72
CA TYR A 78 -0.39 -9.01 -30.00
C TYR A 78 -0.82 -9.69 -28.70
N TRP A 79 -2.10 -10.07 -28.63
CA TRP A 79 -2.68 -10.86 -27.55
C TRP A 79 -3.77 -11.79 -28.13
N PRO A 80 -4.11 -12.90 -27.45
CA PRO A 80 -5.20 -13.77 -27.88
C PRO A 80 -6.51 -12.98 -28.07
N GLY A 81 -7.09 -13.05 -29.27
CA GLY A 81 -8.31 -12.31 -29.63
C GLY A 81 -8.07 -10.92 -30.24
N ALA A 82 -6.83 -10.47 -30.39
CA ALA A 82 -6.54 -9.28 -31.19
C ALA A 82 -6.84 -9.54 -32.67
N ALA A 83 -7.55 -8.62 -33.35
CA ALA A 83 -7.96 -8.78 -34.75
C ALA A 83 -6.76 -8.87 -35.72
N HIS A 84 -5.67 -8.19 -35.40
CA HIS A 84 -4.40 -8.21 -36.12
C HIS A 84 -3.30 -7.68 -35.18
N PRO A 85 -2.01 -7.78 -35.54
CA PRO A 85 -0.95 -7.11 -34.80
C PRO A 85 -1.23 -5.59 -34.71
N VAL A 86 -1.10 -5.02 -33.52
CA VAL A 86 -1.48 -3.63 -33.21
C VAL A 86 -0.22 -2.78 -33.03
N ALA A 87 -0.10 -1.68 -33.78
CA ALA A 87 1.08 -0.81 -33.71
C ALA A 87 1.16 -0.03 -32.38
N LYS A 88 0.01 0.39 -31.84
CA LYS A 88 -0.09 1.07 -30.54
C LYS A 88 -1.48 0.86 -29.92
N VAL A 89 -1.54 0.89 -28.59
CA VAL A 89 -2.81 0.85 -27.84
C VAL A 89 -3.00 2.16 -27.09
N HIS A 90 -4.15 2.80 -27.27
CA HIS A 90 -4.57 3.96 -26.50
C HIS A 90 -5.17 3.49 -25.17
N HIS A 91 -4.36 3.49 -24.10
CA HIS A 91 -4.82 3.09 -22.78
C HIS A 91 -5.48 4.29 -22.07
N PRO A 92 -6.73 4.19 -21.57
CA PRO A 92 -7.42 5.31 -20.92
C PRO A 92 -6.84 5.69 -19.54
N GLY A 93 -5.80 4.99 -19.10
CA GLY A 93 -5.27 5.07 -17.75
C GLY A 93 -5.98 4.09 -16.81
N THR A 94 -5.50 4.02 -15.57
CA THR A 94 -6.06 3.16 -14.53
C THR A 94 -6.56 4.05 -13.39
N PRO A 95 -7.83 3.91 -12.94
CA PRO A 95 -8.32 4.66 -11.79
C PRO A 95 -7.52 4.35 -10.51
N ALA A 96 -7.35 5.34 -9.66
CA ALA A 96 -6.67 5.19 -8.37
C ALA A 96 -7.42 4.22 -7.45
N GLN A 97 -6.68 3.30 -6.83
CA GLN A 97 -7.16 2.33 -5.84
C GLN A 97 -6.36 2.51 -4.54
N PRO A 98 -6.62 3.60 -3.80
CA PRO A 98 -5.82 3.96 -2.64
C PRO A 98 -5.98 2.94 -1.51
N PHE A 99 -4.85 2.47 -0.99
CA PHE A 99 -4.79 1.47 0.08
C PHE A 99 -3.86 1.91 1.22
N MET A 100 -2.79 2.64 0.92
CA MET A 100 -1.83 3.12 1.92
C MET A 100 -2.33 4.37 2.62
N ARG A 101 -2.69 5.42 1.87
CA ARG A 101 -3.11 6.70 2.43
C ARG A 101 -4.30 6.56 3.39
N PRO A 102 -5.41 5.89 3.02
CA PRO A 102 -6.52 5.72 3.95
C PRO A 102 -6.15 4.85 5.18
N ALA A 103 -5.16 3.96 5.08
CA ALA A 103 -4.71 3.17 6.23
C ALA A 103 -3.89 4.01 7.21
N ILE A 104 -3.03 4.89 6.69
CA ILE A 104 -2.23 5.82 7.49
C ILE A 104 -3.13 6.84 8.21
N GLU A 105 -4.20 7.32 7.58
CA GLU A 105 -5.16 8.24 8.20
C GLU A 105 -5.82 7.66 9.47
N LEU A 106 -5.91 6.34 9.60
CA LEU A 106 -6.46 5.66 10.78
C LEU A 106 -5.45 5.50 11.94
N THR A 107 -4.21 5.95 11.77
CA THR A 107 -3.15 5.83 12.78
C THR A 107 -3.57 6.38 14.13
N GLU A 108 -4.16 7.58 14.17
CA GLU A 108 -4.57 8.21 15.42
C GLU A 108 -5.67 7.41 16.13
N ILE A 109 -6.61 6.86 15.37
CA ILE A 109 -7.73 6.07 15.90
C ILE A 109 -7.19 4.80 16.55
N PHE A 110 -6.35 4.05 15.84
CA PHE A 110 -5.74 2.83 16.37
C PHE A 110 -4.82 3.13 17.56
N PHE A 111 -4.03 4.20 17.50
CA PHE A 111 -3.16 4.57 18.61
C PHE A 111 -3.92 4.87 19.89
N ARG A 112 -4.98 5.68 19.81
CA ARG A 112 -5.83 6.02 20.96
C ARG A 112 -6.49 4.76 21.54
N ALA A 113 -7.03 3.90 20.68
CA ALA A 113 -7.67 2.64 21.09
C ALA A 113 -6.67 1.68 21.76
N ASN A 114 -5.47 1.53 21.19
CA ASN A 114 -4.44 0.65 21.73
C ASN A 114 -3.90 1.17 23.07
N LEU A 115 -3.70 2.49 23.19
CA LEU A 115 -3.23 3.09 24.44
C LEU A 115 -4.26 2.98 25.57
N SER A 116 -5.55 3.18 25.27
CA SER A 116 -6.62 3.03 26.27
C SER A 116 -6.75 1.58 26.75
N GLN A 117 -6.69 0.61 25.84
CA GLN A 117 -6.71 -0.82 26.19
C GLN A 117 -5.53 -1.22 27.09
N ILE A 118 -4.31 -0.74 26.78
CA ILE A 118 -3.12 -1.07 27.58
C ILE A 118 -3.19 -0.47 28.98
N ARG A 119 -3.75 0.73 29.12
CA ARG A 119 -3.89 1.41 30.42
C ARG A 119 -5.07 0.92 31.25
N GLY A 120 -6.17 0.52 30.61
CA GLY A 120 -7.38 0.02 31.28
C GLY A 120 -7.36 -1.47 31.58
N GLY A 121 -6.43 -2.24 31.01
CA GLY A 121 -6.21 -3.66 31.30
C GLY A 121 -5.23 -3.92 32.45
N ARG A 122 -4.93 -2.91 33.27
CA ARG A 122 -4.02 -2.98 34.42
C ARG A 122 -4.76 -2.80 35.73
#